data_AF-A0AAV5XGF7-F1
#
_entry.id   AF-A0AAV5XGF7-F1
#
_cell.length_a   1.000
_cell.length_b   1.000
_cell.length_c   1.000
_cell.angle_alpha   90.00
_cell.angle_beta   90.00
_cell.angle_gamma   90.00
#
_symmetry.space_group_name_H-M   'P 1'
#
loop_
_entity.id
_entity.type
_entity.pdbx_description
1 polymer ?
#
loop_
_entity_poly.entity_id
_entity_poly.type
_entity_poly.pdbx_seq_one_letter_code
_entity_poly.pdbx_strand_id
1 'polypeptide(L)' 'MQATCGCGNPIAYPYDELGCIECGQACCPACGVFLESVTYCARCARGLLEAPTPPGGRPATT' A
#
# COMPACT_ATOMS: atom_id res chain seq x y z
N MET A 1 -5.37 -12.08 -20.06
CA MET A 1 -4.76 -10.75 -19.80
C MET A 1 -4.06 -10.85 -18.45
N GLN A 2 -2.72 -10.84 -18.43
CA GLN A 2 -1.97 -10.89 -17.17
C GLN A 2 -1.89 -9.47 -16.59
N ALA A 3 -2.25 -9.30 -15.33
CA ALA A 3 -2.03 -8.02 -14.68
C ALA A 3 -0.53 -7.79 -14.51
N THR A 4 -0.08 -6.56 -14.74
CA THR A 4 1.32 -6.18 -14.57
C THR A 4 1.38 -5.16 -13.45
N CYS A 5 2.17 -5.45 -12.41
CA CYS A 5 2.42 -4.50 -11.35
C CYS A 5 3.06 -3.24 -11.92
N GLY A 6 2.81 -2.07 -11.32
CA GLY A 6 3.51 -0.83 -11.69
C GLY A 6 5.04 -0.89 -11.57
N CYS A 7 5.56 -1.92 -10.89
CA CYS A 7 6.96 -2.28 -10.80
C CYS A 7 7.51 -3.02 -12.05
N GLY A 8 6.66 -3.40 -13.01
CA GLY A 8 7.00 -4.16 -14.21
C GLY A 8 6.93 -5.68 -14.03
N ASN A 9 6.71 -6.18 -12.81
CA ASN A 9 6.61 -7.61 -12.57
C ASN A 9 5.22 -8.15 -12.98
N PRO A 10 5.16 -9.25 -13.74
CA PRO A 10 3.88 -9.89 -14.07
C PRO A 10 3.26 -10.53 -12.84
N ILE A 11 1.96 -10.34 -12.66
CA ILE A 11 1.17 -10.99 -11.61
C ILE A 11 0.68 -12.32 -12.18
N ALA A 12 1.29 -13.42 -11.71
CA ALA A 12 1.06 -14.76 -12.26
C ALA A 12 -0.35 -15.29 -11.95
N TYR A 13 -0.94 -14.88 -10.83
CA TYR A 13 -2.24 -15.35 -10.36
C TYR A 13 -3.14 -14.19 -9.96
N PRO A 14 -4.45 -14.23 -10.31
CA PRO A 14 -5.39 -13.18 -9.94
C PRO A 14 -5.59 -13.06 -8.42
N TYR A 15 -5.35 -14.12 -7.65
CA TYR A 15 -5.37 -14.09 -6.17
C TYR A 15 -4.17 -13.33 -5.58
N ASP A 16 -3.11 -13.19 -6.36
CA ASP A 16 -1.87 -12.46 -6.04
C ASP A 16 -1.96 -11.00 -6.51
N GLU A 17 -3.08 -10.62 -7.15
CA GLU A 17 -3.41 -9.26 -7.53
C GLU A 17 -3.87 -8.48 -6.30
N LEU A 18 -2.91 -7.80 -5.66
CA LEU A 18 -3.17 -6.87 -4.57
C LEU A 18 -3.61 -5.52 -5.16
N GLY A 19 -4.91 -5.23 -5.15
CA GLY A 19 -5.45 -3.95 -5.58
C GLY A 19 -5.18 -2.85 -4.56
N CYS A 20 -4.45 -1.80 -4.95
CA CYS A 20 -4.25 -0.64 -4.09
C CYS A 20 -5.58 0.08 -3.85
N ILE A 21 -5.98 0.28 -2.59
CA ILE A 21 -7.24 0.95 -2.24
C ILE A 21 -7.30 2.41 -2.75
N GLU A 22 -6.16 3.11 -2.78
CA GLU A 22 -6.09 4.52 -3.18
C GLU A 22 -6.20 4.75 -4.70
N CYS A 23 -5.48 3.97 -5.50
CA CYS A 23 -5.36 4.20 -6.95
C CYS A 23 -5.95 3.08 -7.80
N GLY A 24 -6.39 1.98 -7.20
CA GLY A 24 -6.95 0.81 -7.88
C GLY A 24 -5.93 0.00 -8.69
N GLN A 25 -4.64 0.37 -8.66
CA GLN A 25 -3.63 -0.32 -9.44
C GLN A 25 -3.32 -1.70 -8.87
N ALA A 26 -3.23 -2.70 -9.76
CA ALA A 26 -2.74 -4.03 -9.44
C ALA A 26 -1.28 -3.98 -8.94
N CYS A 27 -1.04 -4.60 -7.80
CA CYS A 27 0.27 -4.71 -7.17
C CYS A 27 0.59 -6.18 -6.95
N CYS A 28 1.86 -6.55 -7.09
CA CYS A 28 2.34 -7.87 -6.67
C CYS A 28 2.54 -7.90 -5.14
N PRO A 29 2.55 -9.06 -4.49
CA PRO A 29 2.76 -9.19 -3.04
C PRO A 29 4.10 -8.62 -2.55
N ALA A 30 5.09 -8.51 -3.44
CA ALA A 30 6.37 -7.86 -3.13
C ALA A 30 6.27 -6.33 -3.06
N CYS A 31 5.33 -5.72 -3.79
CA CYS A 31 5.12 -4.26 -3.81
C CYS A 31 3.86 -3.83 -3.05
N GLY A 32 3.00 -4.79 -2.68
CA GLY A 32 1.84 -4.59 -1.84
C GLY A 32 2.27 -4.34 -0.40
N VAL A 33 1.77 -3.28 0.19
CA VAL A 33 1.98 -2.92 1.59
C VAL A 33 0.63 -3.02 2.29
N PHE A 34 0.56 -3.85 3.33
CA PHE A 34 -0.62 -3.97 4.18
C PHE A 34 -0.56 -2.96 5.33
N LEU A 35 -1.46 -1.99 5.33
CA LEU A 35 -1.65 -1.02 6.41
C LEU A 35 -3.09 -1.10 6.90
N GLU A 36 -3.30 -1.21 8.21
CA GLU A 36 -4.65 -1.15 8.82
C GLU A 36 -5.68 -2.13 8.18
N SER A 37 -5.22 -3.32 7.77
CA SER A 37 -6.03 -4.34 7.06
C SER A 37 -6.42 -3.98 5.62
N VAL A 38 -5.88 -2.90 5.07
CA VAL A 38 -6.04 -2.50 3.66
C VAL A 38 -4.72 -2.63 2.91
N THR A 39 -4.84 -2.86 1.61
CA THR A 39 -3.70 -3.03 0.72
C THR A 39 -3.42 -1.75 -0.04
N TYR A 40 -2.17 -1.31 -0.01
CA TYR A 40 -1.66 -0.15 -0.74
C TYR A 40 -0.50 -0.58 -1.64
N CYS A 41 -0.32 0.09 -2.78
CA CYS A 41 0.92 -0.05 -3.54
C CYS A 41 2.07 0.70 -2.84
N ALA A 42 3.32 0.27 -3.03
CA ALA A 42 4.50 0.90 -2.42
C ALA A 42 4.56 2.44 -2.57
N ARG A 43 4.03 2.98 -3.68
CA ARG A 43 3.99 4.43 -3.92
C ARG A 43 2.96 5.14 -3.03
N CYS A 44 1.72 4.64 -2.97
CA CYS A 44 0.69 5.19 -2.09
C CYS A 44 1.03 4.97 -0.62
N ALA A 45 1.57 3.79 -0.30
CA ALA A 45 2.05 3.47 1.03
C ALA A 45 3.16 4.43 1.48
N ARG A 46 4.15 4.74 0.62
CA ARG A 46 5.13 5.79 0.92
C ARG A 46 4.42 7.07 1.31
N GLY A 47 3.57 7.64 0.44
CA GLY A 47 2.83 8.87 0.74
C GLY A 47 2.08 8.86 2.09
N LEU A 48 1.55 7.71 2.50
CA LEU A 48 0.90 7.53 3.81
C LEU A 48 1.89 7.48 4.98
N LEU A 49 3.06 6.83 4.82
CA LEU A 49 4.09 6.74 5.85
C LEU A 49 4.87 8.04 6.05
N GLU A 50 5.05 8.85 4.99
CA GLU A 50 5.66 10.19 5.06
C GLU A 50 4.65 11.25 5.52
N ALA A 51 3.36 10.92 5.63
CA ALA A 51 2.45 11.76 6.37
C ALA A 51 2.98 11.86 7.81
N PRO A 52 3.28 13.06 8.32
CA PRO A 52 3.64 13.20 9.70
C PRO A 52 2.45 12.66 10.48
N THR A 53 2.65 11.54 11.18
CA THR A 53 1.79 11.16 12.29
C THR A 53 1.52 12.46 13.06
N PRO A 54 0.25 12.90 13.19
CA PRO A 54 0.00 14.07 14.01
C PRO A 54 0.59 13.74 15.39
N PRO A 55 1.36 14.65 16.02
CA PRO A 55 1.82 14.45 17.38
C PRO A 55 0.59 14.45 18.29
N GLY A 56 -0.05 13.29 18.38
CA GLY A 56 -1.33 13.05 19.04
C GLY A 56 -1.27 11.85 19.98
N GLY A 57 -0.07 11.28 20.21
CA GLY A 57 0.24 10.73 21.52
C GLY A 57 0.23 11.90 22.49
N ARG A 58 -0.84 12.05 23.27
CA ARG A 58 -0.90 13.04 24.35
C ARG A 58 0.34 12.85 25.25
N PRO A 59 1.30 13.80 25.35
CA PRO A 59 2.09 13.86 26.57
C PRO A 59 1.14 14.28 27.69
N ALA A 60 1.19 13.57 28.81
CA ALA A 60 0.50 13.92 30.04
C ALA A 60 0.79 15.40 30.37
N THR A 61 -0.25 16.25 30.33
CA THR A 61 -0.15 17.59 30.90
C THR A 61 -0.26 17.46 32.41
N THR A 62 0.66 18.13 33.09
CA THR A 62 0.78 18.23 34.55
C THR A 62 -0.41 18.91 35.20
#